data_AF-A0A6J1ERF4-F1
#
_entry.id   AF-A0A6J1ERF4-F1
#
_cell.length_a   1.000
_cell.length_b   1.000
_cell.length_c   1.000
_cell.angle_alpha   90.00
_cell.angle_beta   90.00
_cell.angle_gamma   90.00
#
_symmetry.space_group_name_H-M   'P 1'
#
loop_
_entity.id
_entity.type
_entity.pdbx_description
1 polymer ?
#
loop_
_entity_poly.entity_id
_entity_poly.type
_entity_poly.pdbx_seq_one_letter_code
_entity_poly.pdbx_strand_id
1 'polypeptide(L)'
;MSLSFSTNPSSNRSLKHFSDEAVARSIYTRHRDGKRIKFDIDNYIALVDSIITTADRITNGNKEGLKFSDDFLNVDPPIFTLNQISTELTRRAPGIEKAHQTTLNILDILVSYPWEAKAVLTLTAFATEYGDIWHLNHYSLLDPLANSLSMIKGVPFLKKQLNSIKYRQVLLCPNSLIYSCLRAIKYMNQLNKHFKHDVNELSELSSAFSRQIPLISYWIIHIIVAAQFEISSYLNSTEGQPQNYLDELSEKIDSILHTLGSYLNIV
;
A
#
# COMPACT_ATOMS: atom_id res chain seq x y z
N MET A 1 30.73 -1.24 -39.96
CA MET A 1 29.90 -2.25 -39.27
C MET A 1 29.07 -1.53 -38.23
N SER A 2 27.87 -1.11 -38.61
CA SER A 2 26.92 -0.38 -37.78
C SER A 2 26.08 -1.38 -36.98
N LEU A 3 26.28 -1.41 -35.66
CA LEU A 3 25.41 -2.14 -34.75
C LEU A 3 24.21 -1.24 -34.42
N SER A 4 23.07 -1.59 -35.00
CA SER A 4 21.77 -1.00 -34.70
C SER A 4 21.36 -1.31 -33.25
N PHE A 5 21.23 -0.28 -32.44
CA PHE A 5 20.49 -0.34 -31.19
C PHE A 5 19.03 -0.68 -31.49
N SER A 6 18.59 -1.87 -31.09
CA SER A 6 17.18 -2.20 -31.00
C SER A 6 16.57 -1.39 -29.86
N THR A 7 15.91 -0.29 -30.21
CA THR A 7 15.02 0.44 -29.31
C THR A 7 13.87 -0.47 -28.91
N ASN A 8 13.90 -1.00 -27.68
CA ASN A 8 12.72 -1.58 -27.07
C ASN A 8 11.66 -0.48 -26.98
N PRO A 9 10.43 -0.69 -27.47
CA PRO A 9 9.37 0.28 -27.27
C PRO A 9 9.05 0.29 -25.77
N SER A 10 9.45 1.36 -25.09
CA SER A 10 8.90 1.75 -23.80
C SER A 10 7.39 1.83 -23.97
N SER A 11 6.74 0.73 -23.62
CA SER A 11 5.35 0.53 -23.90
C SER A 11 4.55 1.53 -23.10
N ASN A 12 3.88 2.44 -23.81
CA ASN A 12 2.81 3.29 -23.31
C ASN A 12 1.63 2.38 -22.95
N ARG A 13 1.80 1.54 -21.92
CA ARG A 13 0.79 0.63 -21.39
C ARG A 13 -0.03 1.42 -20.39
N SER A 14 -1.31 1.58 -20.71
CA SER A 14 -2.32 2.12 -19.81
C SER A 14 -2.89 0.99 -18.96
N LEU A 15 -3.44 1.33 -17.78
CA LEU A 15 -4.27 0.45 -16.95
C LEU A 15 -5.42 -0.23 -17.73
N LYS A 16 -5.76 0.25 -18.93
CA LYS A 16 -6.76 -0.35 -19.83
C LYS A 16 -6.59 -1.86 -20.08
N HIS A 17 -5.37 -2.40 -20.00
CA HIS A 17 -5.13 -3.85 -20.11
C HIS A 17 -5.53 -4.65 -18.85
N PHE A 18 -5.65 -3.99 -17.71
CA PHE A 18 -6.07 -4.56 -16.43
C PHE A 18 -7.42 -3.96 -16.03
N SER A 19 -8.42 -4.07 -16.91
CA SER A 19 -9.78 -3.62 -16.59
C SER A 19 -10.31 -4.32 -15.34
N ASP A 20 -11.25 -3.67 -14.65
CA ASP A 20 -11.86 -4.21 -13.44
C ASP A 20 -12.45 -5.61 -13.67
N GLU A 21 -12.99 -5.88 -14.85
CA GLU A 21 -13.52 -7.20 -15.22
C GLU A 21 -12.43 -8.26 -15.40
N ALA A 22 -11.29 -7.90 -15.99
CA ALA A 22 -10.16 -8.81 -16.16
C ALA A 22 -9.56 -9.19 -14.80
N VAL A 23 -9.35 -8.19 -13.94
CA VAL A 23 -8.88 -8.36 -12.57
C VAL A 23 -9.86 -9.20 -11.76
N ALA A 24 -11.16 -8.85 -11.76
CA ALA A 24 -12.19 -9.59 -11.05
C ALA A 24 -12.14 -11.09 -11.38
N ARG A 25 -12.06 -11.44 -12.67
CA ARG A 25 -11.96 -12.84 -13.11
C ARG A 25 -10.73 -13.56 -12.54
N SER A 26 -9.60 -12.87 -12.46
CA SER A 26 -8.35 -13.44 -11.92
C SER A 26 -8.41 -13.69 -10.41
N ILE A 27 -9.07 -12.81 -9.64
CA ILE A 27 -9.12 -12.92 -8.18
C ILE A 27 -10.24 -13.85 -7.71
N TYR A 28 -11.40 -13.86 -8.37
CA TYR A 28 -12.55 -14.69 -7.97
C TYR A 28 -12.32 -16.18 -8.19
N THR A 29 -11.47 -16.56 -9.15
CA THR A 29 -11.12 -17.97 -9.39
C THR A 29 -10.20 -18.53 -8.32
N ARG A 30 -9.43 -17.68 -7.62
CA ARG A 30 -8.36 -18.10 -6.69
C ARG A 30 -8.71 -17.92 -5.22
N HIS A 31 -9.62 -17.00 -4.89
CA HIS A 31 -9.98 -16.65 -3.51
C HIS A 31 -11.45 -16.97 -3.22
N ARG A 32 -11.75 -18.27 -3.01
CA ARG A 32 -13.09 -18.75 -2.63
C ARG A 32 -13.38 -18.49 -1.15
N ASP A 33 -14.66 -18.36 -0.79
CA ASP A 33 -15.14 -18.14 0.58
C ASP A 33 -14.97 -19.38 1.47
N GLY A 34 -13.73 -19.69 1.82
CA GLY A 34 -13.39 -20.61 2.90
C GLY A 34 -13.53 -19.94 4.27
N LYS A 35 -13.29 -20.72 5.35
CA LYS A 35 -13.24 -20.19 6.72
C LYS A 35 -12.08 -19.20 6.84
N ARG A 36 -12.40 -17.90 6.92
CA ARG A 36 -11.41 -16.81 7.00
C ARG A 36 -10.87 -16.69 8.42
N ILE A 37 -9.58 -16.37 8.52
CA ILE A 37 -8.92 -16.08 9.80
C ILE A 37 -9.57 -14.83 10.42
N LYS A 38 -9.88 -14.87 11.73
CA LYS A 38 -10.28 -13.67 12.47
C LYS A 38 -9.06 -12.76 12.62
N PHE A 39 -9.21 -11.51 12.22
CA PHE A 39 -8.11 -10.55 12.20
C PHE A 39 -8.60 -9.21 12.71
N ASP A 40 -7.82 -8.61 13.62
CA ASP A 40 -8.12 -7.30 14.21
C ASP A 40 -7.67 -6.19 13.27
N ILE A 41 -8.57 -5.75 12.39
CA ILE A 41 -8.23 -4.76 11.37
C ILE A 41 -7.99 -3.37 12.00
N ASP A 42 -8.68 -3.02 13.08
CA ASP A 42 -8.61 -1.67 13.67
C ASP A 42 -7.25 -1.41 14.30
N ASN A 43 -6.74 -2.36 15.07
CA ASN A 43 -5.44 -2.22 15.71
C ASN A 43 -4.31 -2.10 14.68
N TYR A 44 -4.40 -2.80 13.55
CA TYR A 44 -3.43 -2.65 12.45
C TYR A 44 -3.58 -1.33 11.72
N ILE A 45 -4.80 -0.84 11.49
CA ILE A 45 -5.02 0.49 10.92
C ILE A 45 -4.36 1.56 11.80
N ALA A 46 -4.57 1.49 13.12
CA ALA A 46 -3.98 2.42 14.08
C ALA A 46 -2.44 2.34 14.09
N LEU A 47 -1.89 1.11 14.04
CA LEU A 47 -0.45 0.86 13.99
C LEU A 47 0.17 1.50 12.75
N VAL A 48 -0.40 1.24 11.58
CA VAL A 48 0.06 1.77 10.29
C VAL A 48 0.00 3.29 10.28
N ASP A 49 -1.11 3.88 10.73
CA ASP A 49 -1.29 5.33 10.80
C ASP A 49 -0.22 5.97 11.71
N SER A 50 0.05 5.36 12.87
CA SER A 50 1.10 5.81 13.78
C SER A 50 2.48 5.77 13.14
N ILE A 51 2.84 4.67 12.46
CA ILE A 51 4.14 4.52 11.81
C ILE A 51 4.33 5.54 10.70
N ILE A 52 3.36 5.66 9.77
CA ILE A 52 3.47 6.56 8.61
C ILE A 52 3.53 8.02 9.07
N THR A 53 2.62 8.44 9.96
CA THR A 53 2.59 9.83 10.44
C THR A 53 3.86 10.19 11.22
N THR A 54 4.39 9.28 12.03
CA THR A 54 5.63 9.48 12.78
C THR A 54 6.83 9.58 11.85
N ALA A 55 6.95 8.67 10.88
CA ALA A 55 8.01 8.69 9.89
C ALA A 55 7.99 10.00 9.07
N ASP A 56 6.82 10.47 8.64
CA ASP A 56 6.66 11.74 7.93
C ASP A 56 7.01 12.97 8.78
N ARG A 57 6.77 12.93 10.09
CA ARG A 57 7.22 14.01 10.99
C ARG A 57 8.73 14.06 11.07
N ILE A 58 9.37 12.89 11.14
CA ILE A 58 10.84 12.77 11.11
C ILE A 58 11.39 13.31 9.78
N THR A 59 10.76 13.00 8.64
CA THR A 59 11.22 13.47 7.33
C THR A 59 11.16 14.99 7.21
N ASN A 60 10.10 15.61 7.75
CA ASN A 60 9.88 17.05 7.70
C ASN A 60 10.73 17.84 8.73
N GLY A 61 11.56 17.17 9.53
CA GLY A 61 12.41 17.81 10.53
C GLY A 61 11.70 18.21 11.83
N ASN A 62 10.43 17.86 11.98
CA ASN A 62 9.63 18.12 13.19
C ASN A 62 9.96 17.08 14.26
N LYS A 63 11.03 17.34 15.03
CA LYS A 63 11.52 16.46 16.11
C LYS A 63 10.78 16.65 17.44
N GLU A 64 10.00 17.71 17.59
CA GLU A 64 9.29 18.02 18.84
C GLU A 64 7.94 17.31 18.92
N GLY A 65 7.64 16.70 20.07
CA GLY A 65 6.30 16.19 20.40
C GLY A 65 5.94 14.83 19.81
N LEU A 66 6.89 13.90 19.64
CA LEU A 66 6.58 12.48 19.43
C LEU A 66 5.89 11.94 20.70
N LYS A 67 4.58 12.18 20.80
CA LYS A 67 3.75 11.62 21.87
C LYS A 67 3.61 10.13 21.61
N PHE A 68 4.21 9.32 22.47
CA PHE A 68 3.91 7.91 22.57
C PHE A 68 2.48 7.79 23.08
N SER A 69 1.58 7.28 22.24
CA SER A 69 0.29 6.82 22.73
C SER A 69 0.57 5.53 23.50
N ASP A 70 0.38 5.56 24.82
CA ASP A 70 0.59 4.42 25.74
C ASP A 70 -0.50 3.34 25.59
N ASP A 71 -1.45 3.53 24.66
CA ASP A 71 -2.28 2.46 24.13
C ASP A 71 -1.36 1.53 23.33
N PHE A 72 -0.72 0.61 24.05
CA PHE A 72 -0.09 -0.56 23.47
C PHE A 72 -1.14 -1.26 22.62
N LEU A 73 -1.08 -1.02 21.31
CA LEU A 73 -1.85 -1.77 20.34
C LEU A 73 -1.51 -3.24 20.58
N ASN A 74 -2.46 -4.00 21.11
CA ASN A 74 -2.30 -5.43 21.39
C ASN A 74 -2.34 -6.20 20.06
N VAL A 75 -1.39 -5.89 19.20
CA VAL A 75 -1.22 -6.45 17.87
C VAL A 75 -0.29 -7.64 18.01
N ASP A 76 -0.79 -8.81 17.66
CA ASP A 76 0.03 -10.00 17.42
C ASP A 76 0.32 -10.10 15.91
N PRO A 77 1.47 -9.59 15.44
CA PRO A 77 1.83 -9.59 14.02
C PRO A 77 2.02 -11.02 13.52
N PRO A 78 1.42 -11.43 12.38
CA PRO A 78 1.79 -12.67 11.71
C PRO A 78 3.16 -12.46 11.05
N ILE A 79 4.24 -12.47 11.85
CA ILE A 79 5.60 -12.07 11.46
C ILE A 79 6.05 -12.79 10.20
N PHE A 80 5.80 -14.11 10.12
CA PHE A 80 6.15 -14.89 8.93
C PHE A 80 5.43 -14.38 7.68
N THR A 81 4.12 -14.13 7.77
CA THR A 81 3.32 -13.58 6.66
C THR A 81 3.81 -12.19 6.25
N LEU A 82 4.07 -11.30 7.22
CA LEU A 82 4.61 -9.97 6.94
C LEU A 82 5.96 -10.03 6.23
N ASN A 83 6.86 -10.92 6.65
CA ASN A 83 8.15 -11.13 5.99
C ASN A 83 8.00 -11.62 4.54
N GLN A 84 7.03 -12.51 4.26
CA GLN A 84 6.74 -12.95 2.89
C GLN A 84 6.24 -11.79 2.02
N ILE A 85 5.34 -10.95 2.54
CA ILE A 85 4.85 -9.76 1.82
C ILE A 85 5.99 -8.78 1.58
N SER A 86 6.81 -8.46 2.59
CA SER A 86 7.95 -7.56 2.45
C SER A 86 8.96 -8.08 1.41
N THR A 87 9.16 -9.40 1.35
CA THR A 87 10.00 -10.02 0.32
C THR A 87 9.43 -9.80 -1.08
N GLU A 88 8.12 -9.99 -1.28
CA GLU A 88 7.49 -9.72 -2.59
C GLU A 88 7.50 -8.22 -2.94
N LEU A 89 7.24 -7.33 -1.98
CA LEU A 89 7.28 -5.89 -2.14
C LEU A 89 8.66 -5.35 -2.53
N THR A 90 9.73 -6.02 -2.11
CA THR A 90 11.11 -5.66 -2.46
C THR A 90 11.58 -6.30 -3.78
N ARG A 91 10.79 -7.19 -4.40
CA ARG A 91 11.12 -7.75 -5.73
C ARG A 91 11.07 -6.66 -6.78
N ARG A 92 12.21 -6.42 -7.40
CA ARG A 92 12.43 -5.37 -8.39
C ARG A 92 11.72 -5.69 -9.72
N ALA A 93 10.82 -4.81 -10.18
CA ALA A 93 10.77 -4.37 -11.59
C ALA A 93 9.78 -3.20 -11.78
N PRO A 94 10.13 -2.16 -12.58
CA PRO A 94 9.21 -1.10 -12.91
C PRO A 94 8.08 -1.60 -13.83
N GLY A 95 6.96 -0.89 -13.82
CA GLY A 95 5.86 -1.09 -14.76
C GLY A 95 4.68 -1.90 -14.22
N ILE A 96 3.54 -1.67 -14.89
CA ILE A 96 2.21 -2.15 -14.50
C ILE A 96 2.14 -3.68 -14.43
N GLU A 97 2.75 -4.38 -15.40
CA GLU A 97 2.74 -5.84 -15.47
C GLU A 97 3.37 -6.47 -14.22
N LYS A 98 4.51 -5.92 -13.79
CA LYS A 98 5.21 -6.43 -12.62
C LYS A 98 4.45 -6.10 -11.35
N ALA A 99 3.91 -4.88 -11.25
CA ALA A 99 3.06 -4.51 -10.14
C ALA A 99 1.87 -5.46 -10.03
N HIS A 100 1.20 -5.77 -11.14
CA HIS A 100 0.07 -6.71 -11.20
C HIS A 100 0.48 -8.12 -10.73
N GLN A 101 1.57 -8.67 -11.27
CA GLN A 101 2.06 -9.99 -10.87
C GLN A 101 2.37 -10.04 -9.36
N THR A 102 3.02 -9.00 -8.85
CA THR A 102 3.37 -8.89 -7.42
C THR A 102 2.12 -8.77 -6.55
N THR A 103 1.11 -8.01 -7.00
CA THR A 103 -0.21 -7.93 -6.34
C THR A 103 -0.84 -9.32 -6.23
N LEU A 104 -0.84 -10.12 -7.30
CA LEU A 104 -1.40 -11.47 -7.28
C LEU A 104 -0.63 -12.39 -6.33
N ASN A 105 0.71 -12.34 -6.32
CA ASN A 105 1.53 -13.11 -5.39
C ASN A 105 1.23 -12.77 -3.92
N ILE A 106 1.09 -11.48 -3.60
CA ILE A 106 0.72 -11.02 -2.26
C ILE A 106 -0.68 -11.52 -1.89
N LEU A 107 -1.64 -11.48 -2.82
CA LEU A 107 -2.97 -12.02 -2.61
C LEU A 107 -2.95 -13.53 -2.33
N ASP A 108 -2.10 -14.29 -3.01
CA ASP A 108 -1.91 -15.73 -2.77
C ASP A 108 -1.34 -16.00 -1.37
N ILE A 109 -0.33 -15.23 -0.94
CA ILE A 109 0.21 -15.29 0.44
C ILE A 109 -0.91 -15.07 1.45
N LEU A 110 -1.83 -14.15 1.15
CA LEU A 110 -2.91 -13.73 2.03
C LEU A 110 -4.23 -14.47 1.80
N VAL A 111 -4.22 -15.62 1.10
CA VAL A 111 -5.44 -16.32 0.64
C VAL A 111 -6.46 -16.60 1.76
N SER A 112 -6.00 -16.91 2.97
CA SER A 112 -6.81 -17.25 4.14
C SER A 112 -7.35 -16.04 4.92
N TYR A 113 -6.89 -14.83 4.60
CA TYR A 113 -7.28 -13.61 5.29
C TYR A 113 -8.53 -12.97 4.65
N PRO A 114 -9.35 -12.25 5.44
CA PRO A 114 -10.41 -11.43 4.88
C PRO A 114 -9.85 -10.32 4.00
N TRP A 115 -10.63 -9.85 3.02
CA TRP A 115 -10.12 -8.99 1.94
C TRP A 115 -9.56 -7.67 2.47
N GLU A 116 -10.22 -7.12 3.49
CA GLU A 116 -9.82 -5.93 4.22
C GLU A 116 -8.50 -6.17 4.97
N ALA A 117 -8.32 -7.36 5.55
CA ALA A 117 -7.06 -7.74 6.18
C ALA A 117 -5.94 -7.92 5.15
N LYS A 118 -6.24 -8.38 3.93
CA LYS A 118 -5.22 -8.47 2.87
C LYS A 118 -4.62 -7.09 2.56
N ALA A 119 -5.49 -6.08 2.43
CA ALA A 119 -5.08 -4.70 2.19
C ALA A 119 -4.28 -4.12 3.36
N VAL A 120 -4.77 -4.27 4.60
CA VAL A 120 -4.08 -3.70 5.78
C VAL A 120 -2.73 -4.39 6.06
N LEU A 121 -2.63 -5.71 5.87
CA LEU A 121 -1.36 -6.44 6.04
C LEU A 121 -0.32 -6.03 5.00
N THR A 122 -0.76 -5.79 3.75
CA THR A 122 0.13 -5.26 2.71
C THR A 122 0.63 -3.86 3.08
N LEU A 123 -0.28 -2.99 3.53
CA LEU A 123 0.10 -1.64 3.97
C LEU A 123 0.98 -1.67 5.23
N THR A 124 0.79 -2.65 6.11
CA THR A 124 1.64 -2.87 7.29
C THR A 124 3.06 -3.22 6.88
N ALA A 125 3.24 -4.17 5.96
CA ALA A 125 4.55 -4.53 5.44
C ALA A 125 5.28 -3.32 4.79
N PHE A 126 4.54 -2.52 4.01
CA PHE A 126 5.05 -1.26 3.46
C PHE A 126 5.46 -0.28 4.57
N ALA A 127 4.58 -0.04 5.55
CA ALA A 127 4.80 0.91 6.63
C ALA A 127 6.00 0.52 7.50
N THR A 128 6.21 -0.77 7.76
CA THR A 128 7.38 -1.28 8.49
C THR A 128 8.69 -0.89 7.79
N GLU A 129 8.81 -1.15 6.48
CA GLU A 129 10.04 -0.81 5.75
C GLU A 129 10.27 0.71 5.71
N TYR A 130 9.19 1.49 5.51
CA TYR A 130 9.24 2.94 5.53
C TYR A 130 9.64 3.50 6.91
N GLY A 131 9.05 2.96 7.96
CA GLY A 131 9.33 3.32 9.34
C GLY A 131 10.79 3.06 9.71
N ASP A 132 11.31 1.88 9.37
CA ASP A 132 12.71 1.52 9.58
C ASP A 132 13.67 2.53 8.94
N ILE A 133 13.41 2.90 7.68
CA ILE A 133 14.24 3.86 6.94
C ILE A 133 14.34 5.19 7.68
N TRP A 134 13.21 5.75 8.10
CA TRP A 134 13.19 7.06 8.76
C TRP A 134 13.59 7.01 10.22
N HIS A 135 13.36 5.88 10.89
CA HIS A 135 13.91 5.62 12.22
C HIS A 135 15.45 5.63 12.17
N LEU A 136 16.07 4.89 11.25
CA LEU A 136 17.53 4.89 11.07
C LEU A 136 18.05 6.29 10.72
N ASN A 137 17.35 7.03 9.86
CA ASN A 137 17.69 8.43 9.58
C ASN A 137 17.68 9.30 10.85
N HIS A 138 16.65 9.15 11.70
CA HIS A 138 16.49 9.95 12.91
C HIS A 138 17.69 9.80 13.86
N TYR A 139 18.18 8.58 14.04
CA TYR A 139 19.27 8.26 14.95
C TYR A 139 20.67 8.24 14.30
N SER A 140 20.78 8.44 12.99
CA SER A 140 22.05 8.37 12.24
C SER A 140 23.19 9.24 12.77
N LEU A 141 22.89 10.35 13.46
CA LEU A 141 23.92 11.23 14.06
C LEU A 141 24.28 10.86 15.51
N LEU A 142 23.47 10.04 16.16
CA LEU A 142 23.59 9.71 17.59
C LEU A 142 24.05 8.26 17.81
N ASP A 143 23.77 7.37 16.86
CA ASP A 143 24.10 5.95 16.92
C ASP A 143 24.90 5.52 15.67
N PRO A 144 26.18 5.11 15.82
CA PRO A 144 27.01 4.61 14.73
C PRO A 144 26.42 3.38 14.01
N LEU A 145 25.66 2.53 14.70
CA LEU A 145 24.98 1.40 14.08
C LEU A 145 23.85 1.89 13.17
N ALA A 146 22.98 2.78 13.68
CA ALA A 146 21.95 3.42 12.87
C ALA A 146 22.53 4.15 11.66
N ASN A 147 23.66 4.85 11.82
CA ASN A 147 24.36 5.49 10.70
C ASN A 147 24.74 4.48 9.62
N SER A 148 25.43 3.40 10.01
CA SER A 148 25.89 2.36 9.09
C SER A 148 24.74 1.67 8.37
N LEU A 149 23.67 1.32 9.10
CA LEU A 149 22.47 0.72 8.52
C LEU A 149 21.71 1.69 7.60
N SER A 150 21.66 2.99 7.94
CA SER A 150 21.03 4.01 7.09
C SER A 150 21.74 4.16 5.73
N MET A 151 23.07 4.00 5.72
CA MET A 151 23.84 4.01 4.48
C MET A 151 23.52 2.79 3.62
N ILE A 152 23.47 1.59 4.22
CA ILE A 152 23.12 0.35 3.51
C ILE A 152 21.68 0.38 2.99
N LYS A 153 20.73 0.89 3.79
CA LYS A 153 19.32 1.06 3.37
C LYS A 153 19.13 2.19 2.34
N GLY A 154 20.17 2.93 1.96
CA GLY A 154 20.08 3.96 0.91
C GLY A 154 19.35 5.24 1.33
N VAL A 155 19.28 5.52 2.63
CA VAL A 155 18.59 6.71 3.19
C VAL A 155 19.04 8.04 2.54
N PRO A 156 20.35 8.30 2.30
CA PRO A 156 20.78 9.55 1.67
C PRO A 156 20.23 9.75 0.25
N PHE A 157 20.00 8.67 -0.49
CA PHE A 157 19.41 8.74 -1.84
C PHE A 157 17.94 9.11 -1.77
N LEU A 158 17.20 8.49 -0.84
CA LEU A 158 15.78 8.80 -0.63
C LEU A 158 15.57 10.26 -0.21
N LYS A 159 16.41 10.78 0.68
CA LYS A 159 16.33 12.18 1.15
C LYS A 159 16.41 13.20 0.03
N LYS A 160 17.19 12.93 -1.02
CA LYS A 160 17.29 13.82 -2.19
C LYS A 160 15.98 13.93 -2.96
N GLN A 161 15.08 12.96 -2.80
CA GLN A 161 13.83 12.84 -3.56
C GLN A 161 12.61 13.39 -2.82
N LEU A 162 12.73 13.83 -1.56
CA LEU A 162 11.59 14.29 -0.75
C LEU A 162 10.77 15.43 -1.38
N ASN A 163 11.42 16.24 -2.23
CA ASN A 163 10.79 17.35 -2.93
C ASN A 163 10.39 17.01 -4.38
N SER A 164 10.66 15.79 -4.84
CA SER A 164 10.24 15.36 -6.17
C SER A 164 8.71 15.20 -6.22
N ILE A 165 8.13 15.51 -7.38
CA ILE A 165 6.69 15.41 -7.62
C ILE A 165 6.23 13.97 -7.38
N LYS A 166 6.95 12.99 -7.93
CA LYS A 166 6.62 11.56 -7.79
C LYS A 166 6.67 11.07 -6.34
N TYR A 167 7.71 11.43 -5.59
CA TYR A 167 7.77 11.04 -4.17
C TYR A 167 6.60 11.64 -3.38
N ARG A 168 6.22 12.90 -3.65
CA ARG A 168 5.07 13.56 -3.01
C ARG A 168 3.70 13.03 -3.47
N GLN A 169 3.63 12.49 -4.67
CA GLN A 169 2.44 11.79 -5.18
C GLN A 169 2.27 10.44 -4.50
N VAL A 170 3.37 9.75 -4.21
CA VAL A 170 3.36 8.45 -3.52
C VAL A 170 3.19 8.60 -2.00
N LEU A 171 3.85 9.59 -1.38
CA LEU A 171 3.94 9.76 0.08
C LEU A 171 4.08 11.22 0.52
N LEU A 172 4.21 11.49 1.84
CA LEU A 172 4.36 12.82 2.49
C LEU A 172 3.22 13.84 2.32
N CYS A 173 2.28 13.60 1.43
CA CYS A 173 1.11 14.46 1.24
C CYS A 173 -0.15 13.75 1.75
N PRO A 174 -1.10 14.46 2.38
CA PRO A 174 -2.37 13.86 2.81
C PRO A 174 -3.22 13.27 1.68
N ASN A 175 -2.97 13.70 0.44
CA ASN A 175 -3.62 13.20 -0.78
C ASN A 175 -2.71 12.26 -1.59
N SER A 176 -1.58 11.84 -1.02
CA SER A 176 -0.69 10.89 -1.68
C SER A 176 -1.31 9.50 -1.73
N LEU A 177 -0.83 8.67 -2.66
CA LEU A 177 -1.35 7.33 -2.91
C LEU A 177 -1.44 6.47 -1.63
N ILE A 178 -0.41 6.52 -0.77
CA ILE A 178 -0.39 5.72 0.46
C ILE A 178 -1.39 6.22 1.51
N TYR A 179 -1.54 7.55 1.69
CA TYR A 179 -2.57 8.09 2.59
C TYR A 179 -3.98 7.82 2.06
N SER A 180 -4.18 7.91 0.75
CA SER A 180 -5.44 7.58 0.10
C SER A 180 -5.78 6.09 0.26
N CYS A 181 -4.79 5.19 0.17
CA CYS A 181 -4.96 3.77 0.49
C CYS A 181 -5.34 3.55 1.95
N LEU A 182 -4.65 4.19 2.90
CA LEU A 182 -5.00 4.11 4.34
C LEU A 182 -6.43 4.58 4.59
N ARG A 183 -6.85 5.69 3.97
CA ARG A 183 -8.22 6.21 4.06
C ARG A 183 -9.24 5.24 3.46
N ALA A 184 -8.96 4.65 2.30
CA ALA A 184 -9.83 3.66 1.68
C ALA A 184 -9.99 2.40 2.56
N ILE A 185 -8.90 1.93 3.19
CA ILE A 185 -8.95 0.81 4.14
C ILE A 185 -9.81 1.17 5.36
N LYS A 186 -9.68 2.39 5.91
CA LYS A 186 -10.52 2.89 7.01
C LYS A 186 -12.00 2.87 6.64
N TYR A 187 -12.36 3.45 5.48
CA TYR A 187 -13.75 3.48 5.01
C TYR A 187 -14.31 2.08 4.75
N MET A 188 -13.53 1.22 4.09
CA MET A 188 -13.91 -0.16 3.83
C MET A 188 -14.16 -0.95 5.12
N ASN A 189 -13.32 -0.79 6.14
CA ASN A 189 -13.49 -1.44 7.44
C ASN A 189 -14.73 -0.92 8.19
N GLN A 190 -14.98 0.39 8.17
CA GLN A 190 -16.18 0.99 8.78
C GLN A 190 -17.45 0.43 8.15
N LEU A 191 -17.56 0.46 6.83
CA LEU A 191 -18.71 -0.08 6.09
C LEU A 191 -18.93 -1.56 6.39
N ASN A 192 -17.86 -2.36 6.37
CA ASN A 192 -17.96 -3.79 6.69
C ASN A 192 -18.48 -4.05 8.11
N LYS A 193 -18.12 -3.21 9.09
CA LYS A 193 -18.69 -3.30 10.43
C LYS A 193 -20.16 -2.95 10.43
N HIS A 194 -20.56 -1.84 9.80
CA HIS A 194 -21.96 -1.44 9.73
C HIS A 194 -22.84 -2.54 9.13
N PHE A 195 -22.46 -3.09 7.97
CA PHE A 195 -23.24 -4.13 7.29
C PHE A 195 -23.26 -5.48 8.03
N LYS A 196 -22.31 -5.75 8.94
CA LYS A 196 -22.32 -6.95 9.80
C LYS A 196 -23.20 -6.81 11.04
N HIS A 197 -23.42 -5.59 11.51
CA HIS A 197 -24.24 -5.33 12.70
C HIS A 197 -25.70 -5.00 12.35
N ASP A 198 -25.96 -4.58 11.11
CA ASP A 198 -27.32 -4.39 10.61
C ASP A 198 -27.97 -5.75 10.35
N VAL A 199 -29.02 -6.06 11.12
CA VAL A 199 -29.77 -7.35 11.09
C VAL A 199 -30.45 -7.57 9.73
N ASN A 200 -30.56 -6.52 8.91
CA ASN A 200 -30.95 -6.61 7.51
C ASN A 200 -29.79 -7.05 6.60
N GLU A 201 -29.20 -8.21 6.86
CA GLU A 201 -28.19 -8.90 6.01
C GLU A 201 -28.65 -9.10 4.53
N LEU A 202 -29.91 -8.76 4.22
CA LEU A 202 -30.57 -8.88 2.92
C LEU A 202 -30.79 -7.55 2.17
N SER A 203 -30.29 -6.41 2.67
CA SER A 203 -30.38 -5.15 1.90
C SER A 203 -29.53 -5.22 0.62
N GLU A 204 -30.12 -4.85 -0.53
CA GLU A 204 -29.43 -4.81 -1.82
C GLU A 204 -28.12 -4.02 -1.76
N LEU A 205 -28.04 -3.00 -0.91
CA LEU A 205 -26.85 -2.19 -0.67
C LEU A 205 -25.70 -2.98 -0.06
N SER A 206 -25.97 -3.82 0.96
CA SER A 206 -24.96 -4.68 1.59
C SER A 206 -24.43 -5.73 0.60
N SER A 207 -25.33 -6.32 -0.20
CA SER A 207 -24.93 -7.25 -1.27
C SER A 207 -24.13 -6.54 -2.38
N ALA A 208 -24.46 -5.29 -2.73
CA ALA A 208 -23.74 -4.54 -3.75
C ALA A 208 -22.32 -4.19 -3.27
N PHE A 209 -22.19 -3.72 -2.02
CA PHE A 209 -20.92 -3.38 -1.42
C PHE A 209 -20.00 -4.61 -1.27
N SER A 210 -20.51 -5.72 -0.73
CA SER A 210 -19.73 -6.95 -0.53
C SER A 210 -19.12 -7.51 -1.83
N ARG A 211 -19.79 -7.33 -2.97
CA ARG A 211 -19.27 -7.71 -4.30
C ARG A 211 -18.12 -6.81 -4.79
N GLN A 212 -17.95 -5.61 -4.23
CA GLN A 212 -16.88 -4.68 -4.61
C GLN A 212 -15.63 -4.83 -3.75
N ILE A 213 -15.76 -5.31 -2.49
CA ILE A 213 -14.65 -5.46 -1.54
C ILE A 213 -13.41 -6.15 -2.15
N PRO A 214 -13.54 -7.29 -2.88
CA PRO A 214 -12.38 -7.96 -3.46
C PRO A 214 -11.60 -7.09 -4.46
N LEU A 215 -12.33 -6.40 -5.33
CA LEU A 215 -11.77 -5.54 -6.37
C LEU A 215 -11.12 -4.29 -5.76
N ILE A 216 -11.79 -3.66 -4.79
CA ILE A 216 -11.25 -2.52 -4.04
C ILE A 216 -9.95 -2.92 -3.33
N SER A 217 -9.95 -4.07 -2.66
CA SER A 217 -8.77 -4.59 -1.97
C SER A 217 -7.62 -4.87 -2.92
N TYR A 218 -7.89 -5.45 -4.09
CA TYR A 218 -6.88 -5.64 -5.14
C TYR A 218 -6.25 -4.30 -5.54
N TRP A 219 -7.06 -3.27 -5.83
CA TRP A 219 -6.53 -1.99 -6.30
C TRP A 219 -5.71 -1.28 -5.23
N ILE A 220 -6.15 -1.33 -3.97
CA ILE A 220 -5.37 -0.81 -2.84
C ILE A 220 -4.00 -1.49 -2.76
N ILE A 221 -3.96 -2.83 -2.82
CA ILE A 221 -2.69 -3.59 -2.79
C ILE A 221 -1.83 -3.24 -4.01
N HIS A 222 -2.42 -3.10 -5.19
CA HIS A 222 -1.71 -2.74 -6.41
C HIS A 222 -1.06 -1.36 -6.33
N ILE A 223 -1.77 -0.38 -5.77
CA ILE A 223 -1.25 0.97 -5.54
C ILE A 223 -0.09 0.94 -4.53
N ILE A 224 -0.22 0.17 -3.43
CA ILE A 224 0.85 0.00 -2.44
C ILE A 224 2.10 -0.62 -3.08
N VAL A 225 1.94 -1.62 -3.94
CA VAL A 225 3.04 -2.25 -4.69
C VAL A 225 3.72 -1.23 -5.61
N ALA A 226 2.95 -0.47 -6.39
CA ALA A 226 3.50 0.54 -7.29
C ALA A 226 4.25 1.65 -6.54
N ALA A 227 3.70 2.11 -5.41
CA ALA A 227 4.32 3.05 -4.49
C ALA A 227 5.66 2.51 -3.94
N GLN A 228 5.68 1.25 -3.50
CA GLN A 228 6.90 0.61 -3.03
C GLN A 228 7.97 0.52 -4.11
N PHE A 229 7.59 0.21 -5.35
CA PHE A 229 8.53 0.14 -6.47
C PHE A 229 9.11 1.51 -6.81
N GLU A 230 8.32 2.58 -6.74
CA GLU A 230 8.82 3.96 -6.88
C GLU A 230 9.83 4.28 -5.77
N ILE A 231 9.49 4.04 -4.50
CA ILE A 231 10.42 4.27 -3.37
C ILE A 231 11.71 3.46 -3.54
N SER A 232 11.58 2.19 -3.90
CA SER A 232 12.70 1.29 -4.12
C SER A 232 13.60 1.76 -5.26
N SER A 233 13.03 2.40 -6.31
CA SER A 233 13.84 2.94 -7.40
C SER A 233 14.79 4.05 -6.94
N TYR A 234 14.37 4.87 -5.97
CA TYR A 234 15.24 5.90 -5.38
C TYR A 234 16.37 5.29 -4.56
N LEU A 235 16.07 4.27 -3.75
CA LEU A 235 17.05 3.59 -2.91
C LEU A 235 18.14 2.90 -3.73
N ASN A 236 17.77 2.38 -4.91
CA ASN A 236 18.66 1.61 -5.76
C ASN A 236 19.20 2.41 -6.97
N SER A 237 18.82 3.69 -7.12
CA SER A 237 19.15 4.52 -8.28
C SER A 237 18.76 3.89 -9.63
N THR A 238 17.58 3.27 -9.69
CA THR A 238 17.02 2.64 -10.90
C THR A 238 15.90 3.48 -11.50
N GLU A 239 15.42 3.10 -12.68
CA GLU A 239 14.20 3.66 -13.25
C GLU A 239 12.98 3.36 -12.36
N GLY A 240 12.21 4.39 -12.05
CA GLY A 240 10.97 4.30 -11.28
C GLY A 240 9.75 3.99 -12.15
N GLN A 241 8.58 4.22 -11.58
CA GLN A 241 7.32 4.09 -12.28
C GLN A 241 7.13 5.21 -13.31
N PRO A 242 6.51 4.92 -14.46
CA PRO A 242 6.06 5.94 -15.41
C PRO A 242 5.12 6.95 -14.73
N GLN A 243 5.26 8.25 -15.04
CA GLN A 243 4.43 9.30 -14.43
C GLN A 243 2.94 9.08 -14.72
N ASN A 244 2.61 8.80 -15.98
CA ASN A 244 1.23 8.52 -16.41
C ASN A 244 0.62 7.33 -15.67
N TYR A 245 1.41 6.32 -15.30
CA TYR A 245 0.92 5.20 -14.49
C TYR A 245 0.57 5.65 -13.07
N LEU A 246 1.40 6.48 -12.43
CA LEU A 246 1.10 7.04 -11.11
C LEU A 246 -0.15 7.93 -11.15
N ASP A 247 -0.34 8.71 -12.22
CA ASP A 247 -1.51 9.56 -12.42
C ASP A 247 -2.79 8.72 -12.57
N GLU A 248 -2.75 7.65 -13.38
CA GLU A 248 -3.85 6.69 -13.52
C GLU A 248 -4.19 6.00 -12.17
N LEU A 249 -3.18 5.71 -11.34
CA LEU A 249 -3.41 5.18 -9.98
C LEU A 249 -4.03 6.21 -9.03
N SER A 250 -3.66 7.49 -9.16
CA SER A 250 -4.28 8.59 -8.40
C SER A 250 -5.77 8.71 -8.74
N GLU A 251 -6.11 8.71 -10.03
CA GLU A 251 -7.51 8.71 -10.47
C GLU A 251 -8.28 7.48 -9.96
N LYS A 252 -7.63 6.31 -9.99
CA LYS A 252 -8.25 5.07 -9.51
C LYS A 252 -8.55 5.11 -8.01
N ILE A 253 -7.62 5.57 -7.17
CA ILE A 253 -7.85 5.63 -5.72
C ILE A 253 -8.89 6.70 -5.36
N ASP A 254 -8.93 7.81 -6.09
CA ASP A 254 -9.95 8.85 -5.89
C ASP A 254 -11.35 8.32 -6.25
N SER A 255 -11.48 7.56 -7.33
CA SER A 255 -12.72 6.86 -7.70
C SER A 255 -13.17 5.87 -6.62
N ILE A 256 -12.23 5.10 -6.05
CA ILE A 256 -12.51 4.18 -4.93
C ILE A 256 -12.97 4.96 -3.70
N LEU A 257 -12.28 6.03 -3.32
CA LEU A 257 -12.65 6.86 -2.17
C LEU A 257 -14.01 7.51 -2.34
N HIS A 258 -14.34 8.01 -3.53
CA HIS A 258 -15.66 8.53 -3.85
C HIS A 258 -16.74 7.46 -3.70
N THR A 259 -16.48 6.26 -4.24
CA THR A 259 -17.42 5.12 -4.14
C THR A 259 -17.66 4.74 -2.68
N LEU A 260 -16.60 4.53 -1.90
CA LEU A 260 -16.71 4.21 -0.47
C LEU A 260 -17.40 5.33 0.32
N GLY A 261 -17.09 6.60 0.02
CA GLY A 261 -17.74 7.76 0.62
C GLY A 261 -19.24 7.82 0.33
N SER A 262 -19.66 7.45 -0.87
CA SER A 262 -21.09 7.40 -1.22
C SER A 262 -21.86 6.38 -0.37
N TYR A 263 -21.27 5.22 -0.09
CA TYR A 263 -21.85 4.24 0.81
C TYR A 263 -21.90 4.74 2.25
N LEU A 264 -20.84 5.42 2.72
CA LEU A 264 -20.78 5.98 4.09
C LEU A 264 -21.83 7.07 4.33
N ASN A 265 -22.25 7.80 3.29
CA ASN A 265 -23.30 8.81 3.42
C ASN A 265 -24.72 8.22 3.53
N ILE A 266 -24.88 6.94 3.17
CA ILE A 266 -26.18 6.25 3.18
C ILE A 266 -26.42 5.52 4.51
N VAL A 267 -25.35 5.17 5.22
CA VAL A 267 -25.35 4.39 6.47
C VAL A 267 -25.21 5.33 7.67
#